data_AF-A0A5N9HSD9-F1
#
_entry.id   AF-A0A5N9HSD9-F1
#
_cell.length_a   1.000
_cell.length_b   1.000
_cell.length_c   1.000
_cell.angle_alpha   90.00
_cell.angle_beta   90.00
_cell.angle_gamma   90.00
#
_symmetry.space_group_name_H-M   'P 1'
#
loop_
_entity.id
_entity.type
_entity.pdbx_description
1 polymer ?
#
loop_
_entity_poly.entity_id
_entity_poly.type
_entity_poly.pdbx_seq_one_letter_code
_entity_poly.pdbx_strand_id
1 'polypeptide(L)'
;MLFGQHVIGDLHERISDWRSWLLNGVLVGFVIMIASLIIPLVHYVAAPLSPFVAGFIGSGIANIDQNGIVKFGALTALLMVIPALVVSILKFVIGVDEIFSIPTTWVMIALLIFVPYTWFGATVGALGGYYVRRDGK
;
A
#
# COMPACT_ATOMS: atom_id res chain seq x y z
N MET A 1 25.84 31.98 -13.91
CA MET A 1 25.41 31.35 -12.64
C MET A 1 23.89 31.22 -12.50
N LEU A 2 23.07 32.13 -13.05
CA LEU A 2 21.59 32.08 -12.94
C LEU A 2 20.91 30.89 -13.64
N PHE A 3 21.40 30.42 -14.78
CA PHE A 3 20.78 29.33 -15.54
C PHE A 3 20.85 27.97 -14.82
N GLY A 4 21.97 27.68 -14.14
CA GLY A 4 22.14 26.45 -13.38
C GLY A 4 21.27 26.41 -12.11
N GLN A 5 21.05 27.56 -11.47
CA GLN A 5 20.19 27.62 -10.28
C GLN A 5 18.70 27.42 -10.63
N HIS A 6 18.24 27.91 -11.77
CA HIS A 6 16.86 27.71 -12.21
C HIS A 6 16.57 26.24 -12.54
N VAL A 7 17.46 25.57 -13.28
CA VAL A 7 17.32 24.14 -13.62
C VAL A 7 17.35 23.25 -12.38
N ILE A 8 18.21 23.56 -11.40
CA ILE A 8 18.28 22.83 -10.12
C ILE A 8 16.99 23.06 -9.30
N GLY A 9 16.46 24.29 -9.30
CA GLY A 9 15.19 24.62 -8.64
C GLY A 9 14.03 23.81 -9.21
N ASP A 10 13.86 23.80 -10.53
CA ASP A 10 12.77 23.10 -11.21
C ASP A 10 12.84 21.57 -10.99
N LEU A 11 14.04 21.00 -10.98
CA LEU A 11 14.27 19.58 -10.67
C LEU A 11 13.86 19.25 -9.23
N HIS A 12 14.21 20.10 -8.27
CA HIS A 12 13.87 19.89 -6.87
C HIS A 12 12.34 19.96 -6.66
N GLU A 13 11.67 20.94 -7.25
CA GLU A 13 10.22 21.08 -7.18
C GLU A 13 9.51 19.86 -7.79
N ARG A 14 9.95 19.44 -8.99
CA ARG A 14 9.41 18.25 -9.67
C ARG A 14 9.61 16.96 -8.88
N ILE A 15 10.76 16.79 -8.22
CA ILE A 15 11.02 15.63 -7.34
C ILE A 15 10.15 15.68 -6.08
N SER A 16 9.99 16.88 -5.49
CA SER A 16 9.15 17.09 -4.32
C SER A 16 7.69 16.73 -4.60
N ASP A 17 7.16 17.24 -5.71
CA ASP A 17 5.80 16.96 -6.15
C ASP A 17 5.61 15.49 -6.45
N TRP A 18 6.50 14.89 -7.24
CA TRP A 18 6.40 13.46 -7.54
C TRP A 18 6.36 12.60 -6.26
N ARG A 19 7.14 12.99 -5.25
CA ARG A 19 7.15 12.31 -3.95
C ARG A 19 5.83 12.51 -3.20
N SER A 20 5.23 13.71 -3.24
CA SER A 20 3.96 13.98 -2.56
C SER A 20 2.79 13.23 -3.19
N TRP A 21 2.68 13.22 -4.53
CA TRP A 21 1.68 12.44 -5.26
C TRP A 21 1.80 10.95 -4.94
N LEU A 22 3.01 10.40 -5.00
CA LEU A 22 3.27 8.99 -4.68
C LEU A 22 2.79 8.63 -3.27
N LEU A 23 3.18 9.42 -2.27
CA LEU A 23 2.82 9.17 -0.88
C LEU A 23 1.31 9.30 -0.66
N ASN A 24 0.66 10.29 -1.26
CA ASN A 24 -0.79 10.47 -1.17
C ASN A 24 -1.54 9.25 -1.73
N GLY A 25 -1.14 8.73 -2.89
CA GLY A 25 -1.76 7.54 -3.45
C GLY A 25 -1.50 6.28 -2.62
N VAL A 26 -0.31 6.13 -2.05
CA VAL A 26 0.04 5.04 -1.13
C VAL A 26 -0.83 5.11 0.15
N LEU A 27 -1.04 6.31 0.70
CA LEU A 27 -1.91 6.52 1.86
C LEU A 27 -3.38 6.20 1.56
N VAL A 28 -3.89 6.61 0.40
CA VAL A 28 -5.26 6.26 0.00
C VAL A 28 -5.42 4.76 -0.16
N GLY A 29 -4.44 4.10 -0.80
CA GLY A 29 -4.42 2.64 -0.90
C GLY A 29 -4.41 1.96 0.48
N PHE A 30 -3.60 2.47 1.41
CA PHE A 30 -3.56 1.99 2.78
C PHE A 30 -4.90 2.13 3.50
N VAL A 31 -5.56 3.29 3.41
CA VAL A 31 -6.87 3.52 4.02
C VAL A 31 -7.93 2.56 3.48
N ILE A 32 -7.93 2.29 2.17
CA ILE A 32 -8.84 1.31 1.54
C ILE A 32 -8.66 -0.08 2.16
N MET A 33 -7.42 -0.50 2.39
CA MET A 33 -7.13 -1.80 2.98
C MET A 33 -7.51 -1.86 4.47
N ILE A 34 -7.21 -0.82 5.26
CA ILE A 34 -7.61 -0.76 6.67
C ILE A 34 -9.14 -0.78 6.80
N ALA A 35 -9.86 0.00 5.98
CA ALA A 35 -11.31 0.00 5.97
C ALA A 35 -11.87 -1.41 5.65
N SER A 36 -11.28 -2.09 4.66
CA SER A 36 -11.67 -3.46 4.28
C SER A 36 -11.44 -4.49 5.39
N LEU A 37 -10.43 -4.29 6.25
CA LEU A 37 -10.17 -5.16 7.39
C LEU A 37 -11.22 -5.02 8.50
N ILE A 38 -11.82 -3.83 8.67
CA ILE A 38 -12.75 -3.55 9.77
C ILE A 38 -14.15 -4.09 9.51
N ILE A 39 -14.59 -4.22 8.25
CA ILE A 39 -15.99 -4.56 7.91
C ILE A 39 -16.24 -6.07 8.04
N PRO A 40 -16.89 -6.58 9.12
CA PRO A 40 -16.93 -8.02 9.40
C PRO A 40 -17.78 -8.80 8.38
N LEU A 41 -18.82 -8.17 7.84
CA LEU A 41 -19.78 -8.80 6.93
C LEU A 41 -19.14 -9.20 5.59
N VAL A 42 -18.17 -8.41 5.10
CA VAL A 42 -17.53 -8.65 3.80
C VAL A 42 -16.04 -8.96 3.91
N HIS A 43 -15.48 -9.02 5.12
CA HIS A 43 -14.05 -9.19 5.37
C HIS A 43 -13.42 -10.33 4.55
N TYR A 44 -14.09 -11.48 4.46
CA TYR A 44 -13.58 -12.67 3.76
C TYR A 44 -13.39 -12.47 2.25
N VAL A 45 -14.04 -11.47 1.66
CA VAL A 45 -13.91 -11.11 0.24
C VAL A 45 -13.15 -9.79 0.09
N ALA A 46 -13.50 -8.80 0.90
CA ALA A 46 -12.92 -7.46 0.87
C ALA A 46 -11.46 -7.48 1.29
N ALA A 47 -11.08 -8.16 2.37
CA ALA A 47 -9.69 -8.15 2.83
C ALA A 47 -8.73 -8.75 1.79
N PRO A 48 -9.01 -9.93 1.16
CA PRO A 48 -8.18 -10.44 0.07
C PRO A 48 -8.18 -9.54 -1.17
N LEU A 49 -9.32 -9.00 -1.59
CA LEU A 49 -9.38 -8.18 -2.82
C LEU A 49 -8.83 -6.76 -2.62
N SER A 50 -8.79 -6.27 -1.38
CA SER A 50 -8.45 -4.88 -1.08
C SER A 50 -7.08 -4.43 -1.58
N PRO A 51 -6.00 -5.24 -1.58
CA PRO A 51 -4.71 -4.80 -2.12
C PRO A 51 -4.79 -4.50 -3.63
N PHE A 52 -5.60 -5.25 -4.39
CA PHE A 52 -5.81 -5.01 -5.82
C PHE A 52 -6.57 -3.71 -6.06
N VAL A 53 -7.66 -3.50 -5.32
CA VAL A 53 -8.47 -2.27 -5.42
C VAL A 53 -7.67 -1.05 -4.97
N ALA A 54 -6.94 -1.17 -3.87
CA ALA A 54 -6.03 -0.15 -3.36
C ALA A 54 -4.93 0.17 -4.39
N GLY A 55 -4.35 -0.86 -5.02
CA GLY A 55 -3.40 -0.69 -6.12
C GLY A 55 -3.97 0.07 -7.29
N PHE A 56 -5.17 -0.31 -7.74
CA PHE A 56 -5.83 0.29 -8.90
C PHE A 56 -6.15 1.78 -8.68
N ILE A 57 -6.83 2.09 -7.57
CA ILE A 57 -7.26 3.45 -7.24
C ILE A 57 -6.07 4.31 -6.79
N GLY A 58 -5.26 3.80 -5.85
CA GLY A 58 -4.13 4.53 -5.27
C GLY A 58 -3.06 4.87 -6.30
N SER A 59 -2.78 3.99 -7.26
CA SER A 59 -1.84 4.28 -8.36
C SER A 59 -2.32 5.41 -9.27
N GLY A 60 -3.64 5.56 -9.43
CA GLY A 60 -4.23 6.65 -10.20
C GLY A 60 -4.03 8.00 -9.53
N ILE A 61 -4.22 8.05 -8.21
CA ILE A 61 -3.97 9.25 -7.39
C ILE A 61 -2.48 9.57 -7.34
N ALA A 62 -1.63 8.54 -7.24
CA ALA A 62 -0.18 8.70 -7.26
C ALA A 62 0.38 9.09 -8.63
N ASN A 63 -0.45 9.10 -9.68
CA ASN A 63 -0.08 9.44 -11.06
C ASN A 63 1.23 8.74 -11.50
N ILE A 64 1.35 7.46 -11.17
CA ILE A 64 2.58 6.71 -11.40
C ILE A 64 2.72 6.31 -12.87
N ASP A 65 3.95 6.37 -13.37
CA ASP A 65 4.33 5.77 -14.65
C ASP A 65 4.62 4.27 -14.50
N GLN A 66 4.95 3.62 -15.63
CA GLN A 66 5.25 2.19 -15.67
C GLN A 66 6.39 1.79 -14.71
N ASN A 67 7.41 2.64 -14.55
CA ASN A 67 8.55 2.36 -13.68
C ASN A 67 8.19 2.51 -12.20
N GLY A 68 7.20 3.36 -11.90
CA GLY A 68 6.69 3.59 -10.55
C GLY A 68 5.81 2.48 -9.99
N ILE A 69 5.30 1.56 -10.82
CA ILE A 69 4.32 0.51 -10.41
C ILE A 69 4.87 -0.37 -9.29
N VAL A 70 6.05 -0.95 -9.46
CA VAL A 70 6.65 -1.85 -8.46
C VAL A 70 6.98 -1.10 -7.17
N LYS A 71 7.47 0.15 -7.30
CA LYS A 71 7.80 1.00 -6.16
C LYS A 71 6.55 1.39 -5.36
N PHE A 72 5.45 1.71 -6.05
CA PHE A 72 4.15 1.97 -5.42
C PHE A 72 3.67 0.76 -4.63
N GLY A 73 3.70 -0.44 -5.25
CA GLY A 73 3.30 -1.67 -4.58
C GLY A 73 4.16 -1.95 -3.34
N ALA A 74 5.48 -1.76 -3.43
CA ALA A 74 6.39 -1.99 -2.32
C ALA A 74 6.14 -1.03 -1.14
N LEU A 75 5.93 0.26 -1.42
CA LEU A 75 5.61 1.26 -0.40
C LEU A 75 4.25 0.99 0.26
N THR A 76 3.26 0.56 -0.53
CA THR A 76 1.93 0.19 -0.03
C THR A 76 2.00 -1.03 0.90
N ALA A 77 2.76 -2.05 0.53
CA ALA A 77 3.01 -3.23 1.38
C ALA A 77 3.78 -2.88 2.65
N LEU A 78 4.76 -1.98 2.55
CA LEU A 78 5.53 -1.52 3.70
C LEU A 78 4.62 -0.83 4.74
N LEU A 79 3.62 -0.05 4.33
CA LEU A 79 2.65 0.51 5.27
C LEU A 79 1.82 -0.57 5.99
N MET A 80 1.51 -1.69 5.32
CA MET A 80 0.81 -2.82 5.94
C MET A 80 1.66 -3.59 6.96
N VAL A 81 2.97 -3.33 7.03
CA VAL A 81 3.80 -3.80 8.15
C VAL A 81 3.38 -3.14 9.46
N ILE A 82 2.84 -1.92 9.45
CA ILE A 82 2.41 -1.21 10.67
C ILE A 82 1.28 -1.98 11.40
N PRO A 83 0.10 -2.23 10.79
CA PRO A 83 -0.95 -2.99 11.47
C PRO A 83 -0.50 -4.42 11.81
N ALA A 84 0.35 -5.03 10.98
CA ALA A 84 0.96 -6.31 11.25
C ALA A 84 1.79 -6.33 12.55
N LEU A 85 2.65 -5.31 12.73
CA LEU A 85 3.45 -5.14 13.95
C LEU A 85 2.57 -4.83 15.16
N VAL A 86 1.53 -4.00 15.00
CA VAL A 86 0.58 -3.71 16.08
C VAL A 86 -0.05 -5.00 16.60
N VAL A 87 -0.63 -5.82 15.71
CA VAL A 87 -1.22 -7.12 16.09
C VAL A 87 -0.18 -8.03 16.75
N SER A 88 1.05 -8.04 16.24
CA SER A 88 2.14 -8.84 16.83
C SER A 88 2.48 -8.38 18.25
N ILE A 89 2.65 -7.07 18.47
CA ILE A 89 2.97 -6.51 19.79
C ILE A 89 1.84 -6.79 20.78
N LEU A 90 0.58 -6.60 20.37
CA LEU A 90 -0.58 -6.93 21.21
C LEU A 90 -0.56 -8.41 21.63
N LYS A 91 -0.27 -9.33 20.71
CA LYS A 91 -0.22 -10.77 21.00
C LYS A 91 0.97 -11.14 21.90
N PHE A 92 2.19 -10.71 21.56
CA PHE A 92 3.43 -11.20 22.18
C PHE A 92 3.89 -10.41 23.40
N VAL A 93 3.63 -9.10 23.46
CA VAL A 93 4.15 -8.23 24.53
C VAL A 93 3.10 -8.03 25.62
N ILE A 94 1.85 -7.83 25.22
CA ILE A 94 0.74 -7.57 26.16
C ILE A 94 0.14 -8.89 26.69
N GLY A 95 0.50 -10.03 26.11
CA GLY A 95 0.03 -11.35 26.57
C GLY A 95 -1.47 -11.52 26.35
N VAL A 96 -1.98 -10.95 25.25
CA VAL A 96 -3.39 -11.01 24.87
C VAL A 96 -3.70 -12.40 24.29
N ASP A 97 -3.48 -13.43 25.10
CA ASP A 97 -3.73 -14.82 24.73
C ASP A 97 -5.24 -15.12 24.66
N GLU A 98 -6.05 -14.32 25.35
CA GLU A 98 -7.49 -14.54 25.52
C GLU A 98 -8.39 -13.85 24.47
N ILE A 99 -7.96 -12.78 23.77
CA ILE A 99 -8.89 -12.02 22.90
C ILE A 99 -9.27 -12.78 21.62
N PHE A 100 -8.44 -13.71 21.15
CA PHE A 100 -8.71 -14.40 19.88
C PHE A 100 -8.56 -15.92 19.89
N SER A 101 -7.94 -16.54 20.91
CA SER A 101 -7.62 -17.99 20.94
C SER A 101 -6.92 -18.53 19.66
N ILE A 102 -6.41 -17.65 18.79
CA ILE A 102 -5.73 -18.01 17.55
C ILE A 102 -4.31 -18.46 17.91
N PRO A 103 -3.87 -19.65 17.48
CA PRO A 103 -2.51 -20.09 17.72
C PRO A 103 -1.50 -19.12 17.08
N THR A 104 -0.45 -18.82 17.83
CA THR A 104 0.62 -17.91 17.43
C THR A 104 1.21 -18.22 16.05
N THR A 105 1.34 -19.50 15.70
CA THR A 105 1.80 -19.97 14.38
C THR A 105 0.94 -19.41 13.25
N TRP A 106 -0.39 -19.38 13.40
CA TRP A 106 -1.29 -18.87 12.37
C TRP A 106 -1.21 -17.36 12.23
N VAL A 107 -1.01 -16.62 13.33
CA VAL A 107 -0.76 -15.18 13.29
C VAL A 107 0.54 -14.90 12.52
N MET A 108 1.62 -15.61 12.83
CA MET A 108 2.91 -15.42 12.15
C MET A 108 2.86 -15.79 10.67
N ILE A 109 2.21 -16.89 10.31
CA ILE A 109 2.01 -17.29 8.90
C ILE A 109 1.16 -16.25 8.16
N ALA A 110 0.08 -15.78 8.77
CA ALA A 110 -0.75 -14.73 8.20
C ALA A 110 0.10 -13.48 7.93
N LEU A 111 0.94 -13.03 8.86
CA LEU A 111 1.82 -11.88 8.67
C LEU A 111 2.86 -12.08 7.56
N LEU A 112 3.51 -13.24 7.54
CA LEU A 112 4.55 -13.58 6.55
C LEU A 112 4.01 -13.68 5.14
N ILE A 113 2.75 -14.08 4.97
CA ILE A 113 2.08 -14.17 3.67
C ILE A 113 1.40 -12.85 3.31
N PHE A 114 0.82 -12.15 4.28
CA PHE A 114 -0.02 -10.97 4.04
C PHE A 114 0.76 -9.78 3.50
N VAL A 115 1.99 -9.55 3.95
CA VAL A 115 2.82 -8.46 3.42
C VAL A 115 3.26 -8.73 1.97
N PRO A 116 3.84 -9.90 1.61
CA PRO A 116 4.11 -10.25 0.22
C PRO A 116 2.85 -10.27 -0.66
N TYR A 117 1.73 -10.74 -0.12
CA TYR A 117 0.45 -10.72 -0.82
C TYR A 117 -0.04 -9.30 -1.09
N THR A 118 0.08 -8.40 -0.11
CA THR A 118 -0.24 -6.99 -0.27
C THR A 118 0.62 -6.36 -1.36
N TRP A 119 1.92 -6.66 -1.35
CA TRP A 119 2.84 -6.18 -2.39
C TRP A 119 2.42 -6.65 -3.77
N PHE A 120 2.15 -7.94 -3.93
CA PHE A 120 1.69 -8.53 -5.18
C PHE A 120 0.38 -7.90 -5.65
N GLY A 121 -0.66 -7.90 -4.79
CA GLY A 121 -1.97 -7.37 -5.14
C GLY A 121 -1.95 -5.88 -5.47
N ALA A 122 -1.25 -5.07 -4.69
CA ALA A 122 -1.09 -3.64 -4.97
C ALA A 122 -0.33 -3.38 -6.27
N THR A 123 0.68 -4.19 -6.58
CA THR A 123 1.44 -4.09 -7.84
C THR A 123 0.57 -4.45 -9.05
N VAL A 124 -0.19 -5.56 -8.98
CA VAL A 124 -1.10 -5.99 -10.06
C VAL A 124 -2.24 -5.01 -10.24
N GLY A 125 -2.84 -4.52 -9.14
CA GLY A 125 -3.87 -3.48 -9.19
C GLY A 125 -3.35 -2.20 -9.85
N ALA A 126 -2.15 -1.76 -9.46
CA ALA A 126 -1.50 -0.59 -10.04
C ALA A 126 -1.20 -0.76 -11.53
N LEU A 127 -0.77 -1.96 -11.95
CA LEU A 127 -0.57 -2.31 -13.35
C LEU A 127 -1.88 -2.22 -14.14
N GLY A 128 -2.97 -2.79 -13.63
CA GLY A 128 -4.29 -2.69 -14.25
C GLY A 128 -4.75 -1.24 -14.39
N GLY A 129 -4.60 -0.44 -13.34
CA GLY A 129 -4.93 0.98 -13.35
C GLY A 129 -4.11 1.77 -14.37
N TYR A 130 -2.81 1.47 -14.47
CA TYR A 130 -1.92 2.10 -15.45
C TYR A 130 -2.40 1.83 -16.89
N TYR A 131 -2.68 0.58 -17.25
CA TYR A 131 -3.12 0.24 -18.61
C TYR A 131 -4.46 0.90 -18.97
N VAL A 132 -5.44 0.87 -18.06
CA VAL A 132 -6.75 1.53 -18.29
C VAL A 132 -6.59 3.03 -18.57
N ARG A 133 -5.71 3.71 -17.84
CA ARG A 133 -5.45 5.15 -18.03
C ARG A 133 -4.58 5.45 -19.25
N ARG A 134 -3.75 4.50 -19.67
CA ARG A 134 -2.90 4.62 -20.85
C ARG A 134 -3.71 4.50 -22.13
N ASP A 135 -4.66 3.56 -22.17
CA ASP A 135 -5.45 3.26 -23.36
C ASP A 135 -6.64 4.26 -23.53
N GLY A 136 -7.01 4.97 -22.47
CA GLY A 136 -8.00 6.05 -22.50
C GLY A 136 -7.44 7.46 -22.83
N LYS A 137 -6.15 7.56 -23.15
CA LYS A 137 -5.49 8.77 -23.67
C LYS A 137 -5.11 8.56 -25.13
#